data_AF-A0A3L7PUT8-F1
#
_entry.id   AF-A0A3L7PUT8-F1
#
_cell.length_a   1.000
_cell.length_b   1.000
_cell.length_c   1.000
_cell.angle_alpha   90.00
_cell.angle_beta   90.00
_cell.angle_gamma   90.00
#
_symmetry.space_group_name_H-M   'P 1'
#
loop_
_entity.id
_entity.type
_entity.pdbx_description
1 polymer ?
#
loop_
_entity_poly.entity_id
_entity_poly.type
_entity_poly.pdbx_seq_one_letter_code
_entity_poly.pdbx_strand_id
1 'polypeptide(L)'
;MHGTHGLRLALIATCVAAVSTAAALLAGGCNSRRPVDPIVALTSSPSPEEQLGAIEMLREQVPLSDEAKRALRRTTFAQGFNLANREAAFDLMVKEDRKGLREVLETNIVRMESFEYRRWIMEQIAARGMKDYTTVLVNSWAGGVPAWGNDDRKRPEYEAMAALYGSDKVGDALFAVMMEASPVRQAALRARTWELLMRIGERDRLKELVISSAVRPDDVMLKDIKQLVDDLGILPETREELIWLGKLRQSASPAYWKMAGEALREVPSEQKVNFELRGIPVAMAAQRYAPDLLKKTKDELFDDLMVRLALRDSGKHSADFTGWDTGSKRSERLGTQRAEVNWTDLVASNLALSMLDDPKVSARIFDIGDRDHQDRRTEYGGVVRINDAGQWEVVEVRPRVTGSDIRFEAPQELFDQGYTSLFHFHMHAQEFENGTYAGPHMGDFGYANSTRANCLVFTFIRRDTINVDYYRHGPLVIDLGTVHRP
;
A
#
# COMPACT_ATOMS: atom_id res chain seq x y z
N MET A 1 -3.91 2.24 -88.67
CA MET A 1 -3.78 0.78 -88.57
C MET A 1 -5.17 0.20 -88.37
N HIS A 2 -5.51 -0.79 -89.20
CA HIS A 2 -6.67 -1.71 -89.25
C HIS A 2 -7.86 -1.44 -88.28
N GLY A 3 -9.13 -1.43 -88.68
CA GLY A 3 -9.79 -1.96 -89.87
C GLY A 3 -11.20 -2.36 -89.46
N THR A 4 -12.20 -1.79 -90.15
CA THR A 4 -13.48 -2.38 -90.59
C THR A 4 -14.41 -3.12 -89.61
N HIS A 5 -15.67 -2.64 -89.62
CA HIS A 5 -16.95 -3.37 -89.84
C HIS A 5 -17.06 -4.82 -89.34
N GLY A 6 -18.12 -5.26 -88.68
CA GLY A 6 -19.47 -4.73 -88.56
C GLY A 6 -20.43 -5.91 -88.40
N LEU A 7 -21.67 -5.58 -88.00
CA LEU A 7 -22.92 -6.26 -88.30
C LEU A 7 -23.16 -7.71 -87.80
N ARG A 8 -24.29 -7.80 -87.09
CA ARG A 8 -25.39 -8.77 -87.25
C ARG A 8 -25.13 -10.20 -86.74
N LEU A 9 -26.11 -10.98 -86.28
CA LEU A 9 -27.54 -10.88 -85.99
C LEU A 9 -27.95 -12.36 -85.82
N ALA A 10 -28.63 -12.72 -84.73
CA ALA A 10 -29.50 -13.90 -84.67
C ALA A 10 -28.77 -15.27 -84.80
N LEU A 11 -29.32 -16.45 -84.52
CA LEU A 11 -30.68 -16.96 -84.36
C LEU A 11 -30.52 -18.43 -83.86
N ILE A 12 -31.38 -18.92 -82.95
CA ILE A 12 -31.98 -20.29 -82.94
C ILE A 12 -31.03 -21.53 -82.79
N ALA A 13 -31.35 -22.67 -82.15
CA ALA A 13 -32.35 -23.14 -81.19
C ALA A 13 -32.02 -24.63 -80.89
N THR A 14 -32.52 -25.13 -79.75
CA THR A 14 -32.99 -26.52 -79.47
C THR A 14 -32.10 -27.76 -79.74
N CYS A 15 -31.81 -28.53 -78.66
CA CYS A 15 -32.30 -29.91 -78.39
C CYS A 15 -31.42 -30.59 -77.31
N VAL A 16 -31.92 -30.81 -76.09
CA VAL A 16 -32.54 -32.05 -75.55
C VAL A 16 -31.53 -33.09 -75.00
N ALA A 17 -31.74 -33.42 -73.72
CA ALA A 17 -31.36 -34.61 -72.95
C ALA A 17 -29.90 -34.73 -72.46
N ALA A 18 -29.71 -34.57 -71.15
CA ALA A 18 -29.68 -35.72 -70.22
C ALA A 18 -29.16 -35.29 -68.83
N VAL A 19 -29.50 -36.12 -67.83
CA VAL A 19 -28.89 -36.23 -66.50
C VAL A 19 -29.52 -35.37 -65.39
N SER A 20 -30.58 -35.96 -64.84
CA SER A 20 -30.93 -36.09 -63.43
C SER A 20 -29.88 -35.66 -62.39
N THR A 21 -30.42 -35.23 -61.23
CA THR A 21 -29.80 -35.24 -59.89
C THR A 21 -28.83 -34.08 -59.57
N ALA A 22 -29.37 -32.97 -59.06
CA ALA A 22 -28.81 -32.19 -57.92
C ALA A 22 -29.60 -30.88 -57.71
N ALA A 23 -30.86 -30.97 -57.25
CA ALA A 23 -31.64 -29.80 -56.83
C ALA A 23 -32.27 -29.99 -55.44
N ALA A 24 -31.57 -30.71 -54.56
CA ALA A 24 -31.96 -30.90 -53.16
C ALA A 24 -30.75 -30.88 -52.21
N LEU A 25 -29.76 -30.01 -52.47
CA LEU A 25 -28.58 -29.83 -51.61
C LEU A 25 -28.25 -28.35 -51.30
N LEU A 26 -29.21 -27.43 -51.46
CA LEU A 26 -29.04 -26.01 -51.09
C LEU A 26 -29.94 -25.54 -49.93
N ALA A 27 -30.47 -26.47 -49.15
CA ALA A 27 -31.28 -26.16 -47.95
C ALA A 27 -30.87 -27.01 -46.72
N GLY A 28 -29.56 -27.22 -46.54
CA GLY A 28 -29.00 -28.02 -45.44
C GLY A 28 -27.78 -27.39 -44.76
N GLY A 29 -27.57 -26.09 -44.92
CA GLY A 29 -26.49 -25.34 -44.28
C GLY A 29 -26.83 -24.80 -42.89
N CYS A 30 -27.81 -25.39 -42.19
CA CYS A 30 -27.85 -25.23 -40.73
C CYS A 30 -26.66 -26.01 -40.20
N ASN A 31 -25.59 -25.30 -39.86
CA ASN A 31 -24.45 -25.84 -39.13
C ASN A 31 -24.95 -26.26 -37.73
N SER A 32 -25.63 -27.40 -37.64
CA SER A 32 -25.95 -28.07 -36.40
C SER A 32 -24.64 -28.65 -35.86
N ARG A 33 -23.79 -27.78 -35.32
CA ARG A 33 -22.81 -28.19 -34.31
C ARG A 33 -23.61 -28.99 -33.30
N ARG A 34 -23.18 -30.23 -33.03
CA ARG A 34 -23.73 -31.05 -31.92
C ARG A 34 -23.89 -30.12 -30.70
N PRO A 35 -24.96 -30.25 -29.88
CA PRO A 35 -25.05 -29.50 -28.65
C PRO A 35 -23.78 -29.81 -27.85
N VAL A 36 -22.82 -28.89 -27.87
CA VAL A 36 -21.65 -28.99 -27.02
C VAL A 36 -22.24 -28.73 -25.65
N ASP A 37 -22.07 -29.69 -24.74
CA ASP A 37 -22.46 -29.51 -23.35
C ASP A 37 -21.90 -28.14 -22.90
N PRO A 38 -22.77 -27.18 -22.51
CA PRO A 38 -22.32 -25.83 -22.23
C PRO A 38 -21.34 -25.78 -21.06
N ILE A 39 -21.39 -26.73 -20.13
CA ILE A 39 -20.43 -26.83 -19.02
C ILE A 39 -19.06 -27.27 -19.55
N VAL A 40 -19.04 -28.23 -20.49
CA VAL A 40 -17.80 -28.65 -21.15
C VAL A 40 -17.21 -27.48 -21.93
N ALA A 41 -18.03 -26.75 -22.70
CA ALA A 41 -17.58 -25.57 -23.42
C ALA A 41 -16.97 -24.49 -22.51
N LEU A 42 -17.45 -24.31 -21.28
CA LEU A 42 -16.84 -23.36 -20.34
C LEU A 42 -15.59 -23.89 -19.64
N THR A 43 -15.25 -25.17 -19.77
CA THR A 43 -14.12 -25.80 -19.06
C THR A 43 -12.98 -26.24 -19.97
N SER A 44 -13.26 -26.61 -21.23
CA SER A 44 -12.27 -27.19 -22.15
C SER A 44 -11.58 -26.18 -23.09
N SER A 45 -11.55 -24.89 -22.73
CA SER A 45 -10.90 -23.81 -23.49
C SER A 45 -11.24 -23.73 -25.00
N PRO A 46 -12.53 -23.74 -25.41
CA PRO A 46 -12.93 -23.53 -26.80
C PRO A 46 -12.83 -22.05 -27.21
N SER A 47 -13.16 -21.75 -28.46
CA SER A 47 -13.12 -20.37 -28.98
C SER A 47 -14.04 -19.42 -28.19
N PRO A 48 -13.77 -18.10 -28.14
CA PRO A 48 -14.61 -17.16 -27.41
C PRO A 48 -16.08 -17.16 -27.83
N GLU A 49 -16.37 -17.39 -29.11
CA GLU A 49 -17.74 -17.48 -29.66
C GLU A 49 -18.49 -18.73 -29.14
N GLU A 50 -17.80 -19.86 -29.03
CA GLU A 50 -18.36 -21.10 -28.47
C GLU A 50 -18.63 -20.95 -26.97
N GLN A 51 -17.75 -20.26 -26.25
CA GLN A 51 -17.97 -19.93 -24.84
C GLN A 51 -19.20 -19.02 -24.67
N LEU A 52 -19.37 -17.99 -25.51
CA LEU A 52 -20.53 -17.11 -25.45
C LEU A 52 -21.83 -17.87 -25.76
N GLY A 53 -21.81 -18.70 -26.81
CA GLY A 53 -22.94 -19.57 -27.15
C GLY A 53 -23.31 -20.50 -26.00
N ALA A 54 -22.33 -21.04 -25.28
CA ALA A 54 -22.57 -21.86 -24.10
C ALA A 54 -23.25 -21.08 -22.95
N ILE A 55 -22.88 -19.81 -22.73
CA ILE A 55 -23.53 -18.96 -21.72
C ILE A 55 -24.98 -18.66 -22.10
N GLU A 56 -25.26 -18.39 -23.38
CA GLU A 56 -26.63 -18.18 -23.86
C GLU A 56 -27.47 -19.47 -23.75
N MET A 57 -26.89 -20.64 -24.05
CA MET A 57 -27.56 -21.92 -23.82
C MET A 57 -27.90 -22.14 -22.33
N LEU A 58 -27.01 -21.76 -21.40
CA LEU A 58 -27.29 -21.84 -19.97
C LEU A 58 -28.38 -20.86 -19.53
N ARG A 59 -28.48 -19.70 -20.17
CA ARG A 59 -29.53 -18.71 -19.89
C ARG A 59 -30.93 -19.26 -20.17
N GLU A 60 -31.07 -20.20 -21.11
CA GLU A 60 -32.32 -20.91 -21.40
C GLU A 60 -32.61 -22.07 -20.42
N GLN A 61 -31.63 -22.48 -19.60
CA GLN A 61 -31.69 -23.63 -18.70
C GLN A 61 -31.88 -23.24 -17.23
N VAL A 62 -32.58 -22.14 -16.97
CA VAL A 62 -32.90 -21.67 -15.61
C VAL A 62 -34.02 -22.55 -14.99
N PRO A 63 -33.88 -23.03 -13.73
CA PRO A 63 -32.79 -22.77 -12.78
C PRO A 63 -31.51 -23.55 -13.09
N LEU A 64 -30.37 -22.89 -12.91
CA LEU A 64 -29.06 -23.49 -13.18
C LEU A 64 -28.70 -24.60 -12.18
N SER A 65 -28.08 -25.67 -12.70
CA SER A 65 -27.42 -26.70 -11.89
C SER A 65 -26.22 -26.15 -11.12
N ASP A 66 -25.79 -26.84 -10.07
CA ASP A 66 -24.61 -26.43 -9.29
C ASP A 66 -23.32 -26.51 -10.12
N GLU A 67 -23.22 -27.48 -11.05
CA GLU A 67 -22.11 -27.55 -12.01
C GLU A 67 -22.09 -26.31 -12.92
N ALA A 68 -23.23 -25.89 -13.46
CA ALA A 68 -23.33 -24.72 -14.32
C ALA A 68 -22.97 -23.44 -13.56
N LYS A 69 -23.46 -23.28 -12.32
CA LYS A 69 -23.07 -22.16 -11.44
C LYS A 69 -21.57 -22.13 -11.19
N ARG A 70 -20.94 -23.28 -10.90
CA ARG A 70 -19.48 -23.36 -10.71
C ARG A 70 -18.71 -22.97 -11.97
N ALA A 71 -19.15 -23.43 -13.14
CA ALA A 71 -18.53 -23.08 -14.42
C ALA A 71 -18.63 -21.58 -14.73
N LEU A 72 -19.82 -20.98 -14.56
CA LEU A 72 -20.04 -19.56 -14.78
C LEU A 72 -19.26 -18.69 -13.78
N ARG A 73 -19.22 -19.05 -12.49
CA ARG A 73 -18.35 -18.38 -11.50
C ARG A 73 -16.90 -18.37 -11.98
N ARG A 74 -16.38 -19.51 -12.46
CA ARG A 74 -15.01 -19.60 -13.00
C ARG A 74 -14.80 -18.65 -14.17
N THR A 75 -15.76 -18.57 -15.10
CA THR A 75 -15.69 -17.66 -16.26
C THR A 75 -15.46 -16.20 -15.84
N THR A 76 -16.04 -15.76 -14.72
CA THR A 76 -15.88 -14.36 -14.28
C THR A 76 -14.44 -13.99 -13.92
N PHE A 77 -13.63 -14.88 -13.34
CA PHE A 77 -12.30 -14.53 -12.83
C PHE A 77 -11.13 -15.26 -13.49
N ALA A 78 -11.32 -16.46 -14.04
CA ALA A 78 -10.23 -17.26 -14.59
C ALA A 78 -9.66 -16.65 -15.88
N GLN A 79 -8.41 -16.97 -16.23
CA GLN A 79 -7.83 -16.61 -17.53
C GLN A 79 -8.49 -17.38 -18.68
N GLY A 80 -8.30 -16.92 -19.92
CA GLY A 80 -8.83 -17.56 -21.13
C GLY A 80 -10.24 -17.16 -21.56
N PHE A 81 -10.86 -16.21 -20.85
CA PHE A 81 -12.15 -15.62 -21.18
C PHE A 81 -11.98 -14.15 -21.58
N ASN A 82 -12.57 -13.77 -22.71
CA ASN A 82 -12.62 -12.38 -23.16
C ASN A 82 -13.66 -11.57 -22.35
N LEU A 83 -13.71 -10.26 -22.59
CA LEU A 83 -14.61 -9.35 -21.87
C LEU A 83 -16.08 -9.76 -22.03
N ALA A 84 -16.57 -9.95 -23.26
CA ALA A 84 -17.96 -10.30 -23.54
C ALA A 84 -18.43 -11.57 -22.80
N ASN A 85 -17.59 -12.61 -22.74
CA ASN A 85 -17.93 -13.85 -22.03
C ASN A 85 -18.02 -13.63 -20.52
N ARG A 86 -17.16 -12.78 -19.97
CA ARG A 86 -17.20 -12.45 -18.54
C ARG A 86 -18.43 -11.62 -18.19
N GLU A 87 -18.76 -10.61 -18.99
CA GLU A 87 -19.95 -9.78 -18.82
C GLU A 87 -21.23 -10.62 -18.88
N ALA A 88 -21.35 -11.48 -19.89
CA ALA A 88 -22.50 -12.38 -20.04
C ALA A 88 -22.64 -13.36 -18.86
N ALA A 89 -21.51 -13.92 -18.39
CA ALA A 89 -21.50 -14.80 -17.22
C ALA A 89 -21.86 -14.04 -15.94
N PHE A 90 -21.33 -12.83 -15.74
CA PHE A 90 -21.66 -11.98 -14.60
C PHE A 90 -23.16 -11.69 -14.56
N ASP A 91 -23.76 -11.29 -15.68
CA ASP A 91 -25.19 -10.96 -15.78
C ASP A 91 -26.11 -12.14 -15.44
N LEU A 92 -25.75 -13.33 -15.93
CA LEU A 92 -26.49 -14.54 -15.60
C LEU A 92 -26.34 -14.88 -14.11
N MET A 93 -25.12 -14.78 -13.57
CA MET A 93 -24.82 -15.08 -12.18
C MET A 93 -25.47 -14.09 -11.19
N VAL A 94 -25.61 -12.81 -11.54
CA VAL A 94 -26.35 -11.84 -10.72
C VAL A 94 -27.81 -12.27 -10.52
N LYS A 95 -28.42 -12.90 -11.53
CA LYS A 95 -29.82 -13.37 -11.47
C LYS A 95 -29.93 -14.71 -10.73
N GLU A 96 -29.06 -15.65 -11.06
CA GLU A 96 -29.20 -17.05 -10.65
C GLU A 96 -28.49 -17.41 -9.35
N ASP A 97 -27.41 -16.70 -9.01
CA ASP A 97 -26.56 -17.03 -7.87
C ASP A 97 -25.69 -15.83 -7.44
N ARG A 98 -26.38 -14.75 -7.08
CA ARG A 98 -25.77 -13.50 -6.61
C ARG A 98 -24.80 -13.72 -5.45
N LYS A 99 -25.17 -14.56 -4.47
CA LYS A 99 -24.32 -14.85 -3.31
C LYS A 99 -23.01 -15.53 -3.75
N GLY A 100 -23.09 -16.57 -4.58
CA GLY A 100 -21.91 -17.28 -5.07
C GLY A 100 -21.01 -16.42 -5.96
N LEU A 101 -21.60 -15.53 -6.76
CA LEU A 101 -20.86 -14.52 -7.52
C LEU A 101 -20.10 -13.56 -6.60
N ARG A 102 -20.76 -13.04 -5.56
CA ARG A 102 -20.10 -12.17 -4.58
C ARG A 102 -18.90 -12.86 -3.94
N GLU A 103 -19.09 -14.07 -3.41
CA GLU A 103 -18.03 -14.83 -2.72
C GLU A 103 -16.80 -15.08 -3.63
N VAL A 104 -17.05 -15.39 -4.92
CA VAL A 104 -15.95 -15.62 -5.87
C VAL A 104 -15.22 -14.34 -6.24
N LEU A 105 -15.93 -13.21 -6.37
CA LEU A 105 -15.32 -11.91 -6.65
C LEU A 105 -14.55 -11.39 -5.44
N GLU A 106 -15.08 -11.50 -4.23
CA GLU A 106 -14.37 -11.12 -2.99
C GLU A 106 -13.00 -11.79 -2.90
N THR A 107 -12.92 -13.05 -3.35
CA THR A 107 -11.69 -13.85 -3.30
C THR A 107 -10.72 -13.53 -4.43
N ASN A 108 -11.22 -13.21 -5.63
CA ASN A 108 -10.39 -13.19 -6.84
C ASN A 108 -10.19 -11.81 -7.47
N ILE A 109 -10.98 -10.77 -7.11
CA ILE A 109 -10.98 -9.47 -7.80
C ILE A 109 -9.59 -8.83 -7.90
N VAL A 110 -8.77 -8.97 -6.85
CA VAL A 110 -7.41 -8.41 -6.79
C VAL A 110 -6.44 -9.11 -7.75
N ARG A 111 -6.66 -10.39 -8.02
CA ARG A 111 -5.80 -11.24 -8.87
C ARG A 111 -6.18 -11.17 -10.34
N MET A 112 -7.27 -10.49 -10.68
CA MET A 112 -7.75 -10.38 -12.05
C MET A 112 -6.88 -9.39 -12.83
N GLU A 113 -6.28 -9.87 -13.92
CA GLU A 113 -5.36 -9.10 -14.77
C GLU A 113 -6.09 -8.13 -15.71
N SER A 114 -7.36 -8.40 -16.04
CA SER A 114 -8.16 -7.48 -16.85
C SER A 114 -8.66 -6.32 -15.99
N PHE A 115 -7.91 -5.22 -15.98
CA PHE A 115 -8.32 -3.98 -15.31
C PHE A 115 -9.57 -3.38 -15.94
N GLU A 116 -9.77 -3.52 -17.25
CA GLU A 116 -11.00 -3.10 -17.92
C GLU A 116 -12.23 -3.81 -17.35
N TYR A 117 -12.18 -5.15 -17.23
CA TYR A 117 -13.28 -5.90 -16.65
C TYR A 117 -13.48 -5.64 -15.15
N ARG A 118 -12.39 -5.39 -14.40
CA ARG A 118 -12.51 -4.96 -13.00
C ARG A 118 -13.26 -3.64 -12.89
N ARG A 119 -12.93 -2.64 -13.72
CA ARG A 119 -13.64 -1.36 -13.77
C ARG A 119 -15.12 -1.58 -14.09
N TRP A 120 -15.41 -2.37 -15.13
CA TRP A 120 -16.78 -2.72 -15.51
C TRP A 120 -17.57 -3.35 -14.34
N ILE A 121 -16.96 -4.25 -13.56
CA ILE A 121 -17.60 -4.81 -12.35
C ILE A 121 -17.98 -3.70 -11.36
N MET A 122 -17.09 -2.74 -11.09
CA MET A 122 -17.37 -1.63 -10.17
C MET A 122 -18.56 -0.78 -10.66
N GLU A 123 -18.58 -0.48 -11.96
CA GLU A 123 -19.68 0.24 -12.62
C GLU A 123 -21.00 -0.52 -12.51
N GLN A 124 -20.99 -1.85 -12.70
CA GLN A 124 -22.21 -2.67 -12.57
C GLN A 124 -22.70 -2.77 -11.12
N ILE A 125 -21.79 -2.90 -10.15
CA ILE A 125 -22.14 -2.89 -8.72
C ILE A 125 -22.86 -1.59 -8.37
N ALA A 126 -22.33 -0.45 -8.82
CA ALA A 126 -22.93 0.87 -8.62
C ALA A 126 -24.28 1.00 -9.33
N ALA A 127 -24.33 0.75 -10.64
CA ALA A 127 -25.52 0.92 -11.47
C ALA A 127 -26.71 0.06 -11.01
N ARG A 128 -26.43 -1.12 -10.42
CA ARG A 128 -27.44 -2.05 -9.91
C ARG A 128 -27.72 -1.91 -8.41
N GLY A 129 -27.13 -0.92 -7.74
CA GLY A 129 -27.36 -0.67 -6.31
C GLY A 129 -26.93 -1.82 -5.40
N MET A 130 -25.86 -2.54 -5.74
CA MET A 130 -25.47 -3.80 -5.10
C MET A 130 -24.68 -3.58 -3.80
N LYS A 131 -25.32 -3.00 -2.78
CA LYS A 131 -24.68 -2.71 -1.48
C LYS A 131 -24.12 -3.95 -0.78
N ASP A 132 -24.70 -5.12 -1.02
CA ASP A 132 -24.19 -6.41 -0.53
C ASP A 132 -22.81 -6.79 -1.10
N TYR A 133 -22.30 -6.09 -2.13
CA TYR A 133 -20.98 -6.28 -2.76
C TYR A 133 -19.93 -5.27 -2.28
N THR A 134 -20.22 -4.46 -1.26
CA THR A 134 -19.29 -3.43 -0.74
C THR A 134 -17.91 -4.00 -0.41
N THR A 135 -17.84 -5.22 0.14
CA THR A 135 -16.61 -5.96 0.41
C THR A 135 -15.79 -6.29 -0.84
N VAL A 136 -16.42 -6.49 -2.00
CA VAL A 136 -15.74 -6.66 -3.30
C VAL A 136 -15.04 -5.36 -3.69
N LEU A 137 -15.73 -4.21 -3.53
CA LEU A 137 -15.15 -2.89 -3.79
C LEU A 137 -13.94 -2.64 -2.89
N VAL A 138 -14.08 -2.88 -1.58
CA VAL A 138 -13.00 -2.75 -0.58
C VAL A 138 -11.80 -3.62 -0.94
N ASN A 139 -12.01 -4.90 -1.27
CA ASN A 139 -10.93 -5.80 -1.64
C ASN A 139 -10.21 -5.34 -2.91
N SER A 140 -10.93 -4.90 -3.94
CA SER A 140 -10.34 -4.33 -5.15
C SER A 140 -9.49 -3.10 -4.84
N TRP A 141 -10.04 -2.18 -4.05
CA TRP A 141 -9.45 -0.88 -3.77
C TRP A 141 -8.18 -0.96 -2.92
N ALA A 142 -8.14 -1.91 -1.99
CA ALA A 142 -6.94 -2.18 -1.20
C ALA A 142 -5.73 -2.56 -2.08
N GLY A 143 -5.97 -3.07 -3.30
CA GLY A 143 -4.93 -3.32 -4.30
C GLY A 143 -4.61 -2.09 -5.16
N GLY A 144 -3.31 -1.79 -5.29
CA GLY A 144 -2.83 -0.84 -6.29
C GLY A 144 -3.14 -1.33 -7.71
N VAL A 145 -3.61 -0.43 -8.57
CA VAL A 145 -3.76 -0.65 -10.02
C VAL A 145 -3.07 0.51 -10.70
N PRO A 146 -1.84 0.34 -11.21
CA PRO A 146 -1.04 1.44 -11.76
C PRO A 146 -1.79 2.26 -12.83
N ALA A 147 -2.59 1.59 -13.66
CA ALA A 147 -3.37 2.21 -14.72
C ALA A 147 -4.47 3.18 -14.23
N TRP A 148 -4.82 3.17 -12.93
CA TRP A 148 -5.85 4.04 -12.36
C TRP A 148 -5.28 5.21 -11.55
N GLY A 149 -3.95 5.33 -11.48
CA GLY A 149 -3.27 6.38 -10.73
C GLY A 149 -3.38 6.23 -9.21
N ASN A 150 -2.81 7.21 -8.51
CA ASN A 150 -2.62 7.20 -7.05
C ASN A 150 -3.67 8.04 -6.29
N ASP A 151 -4.53 8.78 -6.99
CA ASP A 151 -5.59 9.57 -6.37
C ASP A 151 -6.79 8.67 -6.07
N ASP A 152 -6.93 8.29 -4.80
CA ASP A 152 -7.98 7.39 -4.33
C ASP A 152 -9.40 7.84 -4.68
N ARG A 153 -9.66 9.15 -4.73
CA ARG A 153 -10.99 9.70 -5.01
C ARG A 153 -11.37 9.64 -6.50
N LYS A 154 -10.41 9.35 -7.37
CA LYS A 154 -10.61 9.19 -8.83
C LYS A 154 -10.62 7.73 -9.26
N ARG A 155 -10.52 6.79 -8.32
CA ARG A 155 -10.51 5.37 -8.63
C ARG A 155 -11.93 4.85 -8.85
N PRO A 156 -12.14 3.87 -9.75
CA PRO A 156 -13.45 3.26 -9.98
C PRO A 156 -14.11 2.70 -8.71
N GLU A 157 -13.31 2.24 -7.73
CA GLU A 157 -13.84 1.75 -6.47
C GLU A 157 -14.46 2.86 -5.62
N TYR A 158 -13.81 4.02 -5.53
CA TYR A 158 -14.37 5.20 -4.85
C TYR A 158 -15.64 5.67 -5.55
N GLU A 159 -15.62 5.79 -6.88
CA GLU A 159 -16.78 6.22 -7.68
C GLU A 159 -17.98 5.29 -7.47
N ALA A 160 -17.75 3.98 -7.44
CA ALA A 160 -18.79 3.01 -7.17
C ALA A 160 -19.35 3.14 -5.74
N MET A 161 -18.47 3.31 -4.73
CA MET A 161 -18.90 3.57 -3.36
C MET A 161 -19.72 4.86 -3.25
N ALA A 162 -19.27 5.94 -3.89
CA ALA A 162 -19.95 7.23 -3.90
C ALA A 162 -21.32 7.14 -4.59
N ALA A 163 -21.45 6.36 -5.66
CA ALA A 163 -22.73 6.11 -6.31
C ALA A 163 -23.70 5.30 -5.43
N LEU A 164 -23.19 4.36 -4.62
CA LEU A 164 -24.01 3.54 -3.72
C LEU A 164 -24.46 4.26 -2.45
N TYR A 165 -23.61 5.12 -1.89
CA TYR A 165 -23.79 5.68 -0.55
C TYR A 165 -23.89 7.22 -0.51
N GLY A 166 -23.43 7.91 -1.55
CA GLY A 166 -23.15 9.35 -1.54
C GLY A 166 -21.66 9.61 -1.35
N SER A 167 -21.11 10.62 -2.02
CA SER A 167 -19.68 10.97 -1.95
C SER A 167 -19.23 11.40 -0.55
N ASP A 168 -20.12 12.03 0.22
CA ASP A 168 -19.92 12.43 1.61
C ASP A 168 -20.10 11.29 2.63
N LYS A 169 -20.47 10.09 2.16
CA LYS A 169 -20.74 8.90 2.99
C LYS A 169 -19.81 7.72 2.70
N VAL A 170 -18.83 7.89 1.82
CA VAL A 170 -17.86 6.82 1.52
C VAL A 170 -17.08 6.42 2.78
N GLY A 171 -16.63 7.40 3.58
CA GLY A 171 -15.97 7.15 4.86
C GLY A 171 -16.86 6.37 5.84
N ASP A 172 -18.11 6.82 6.04
CA ASP A 172 -19.10 6.13 6.88
C ASP A 172 -19.36 4.69 6.43
N ALA A 173 -19.48 4.45 5.11
CA ALA A 173 -19.72 3.12 4.55
C ALA A 173 -18.52 2.18 4.78
N LEU A 174 -17.28 2.66 4.61
CA LEU A 174 -16.08 1.89 4.92
C LEU A 174 -15.98 1.58 6.42
N PHE A 175 -16.27 2.56 7.27
CA PHE A 175 -16.29 2.35 8.72
C PHE A 175 -17.34 1.30 9.12
N ALA A 176 -18.52 1.31 8.50
CA ALA A 176 -19.54 0.28 8.70
C ALA A 176 -19.06 -1.13 8.30
N VAL A 177 -18.39 -1.28 7.15
CA VAL A 177 -17.78 -2.56 6.74
C VAL A 177 -16.80 -3.07 7.79
N MET A 178 -15.97 -2.18 8.34
CA MET A 178 -15.04 -2.55 9.41
C MET A 178 -15.80 -3.03 10.66
N MET A 179 -16.83 -2.31 11.09
CA MET A 179 -17.63 -2.63 12.28
C MET A 179 -18.40 -3.95 12.16
N GLU A 180 -18.92 -4.26 10.97
CA GLU A 180 -19.66 -5.50 10.69
C GLU A 180 -18.73 -6.72 10.57
N ALA A 181 -17.50 -6.52 10.10
CA ALA A 181 -16.52 -7.59 9.95
C ALA A 181 -16.09 -8.17 11.31
N SER A 182 -16.00 -9.50 11.37
CA SER A 182 -15.58 -10.22 12.58
C SER A 182 -14.16 -9.82 13.00
N PRO A 183 -13.95 -9.33 14.24
CA PRO A 183 -12.62 -8.99 14.74
C PRO A 183 -11.64 -10.17 14.71
N VAL A 184 -12.14 -11.39 14.91
CA VAL A 184 -11.31 -12.61 14.96
C VAL A 184 -11.13 -13.24 13.58
N ARG A 185 -12.21 -13.41 12.81
CA ARG A 185 -12.15 -14.16 11.53
C ARG A 185 -11.78 -13.29 10.33
N GLN A 186 -11.96 -11.98 10.43
CA GLN A 186 -11.82 -11.03 9.31
C GLN A 186 -10.88 -9.86 9.66
N ALA A 187 -9.92 -10.07 10.56
CA ALA A 187 -8.92 -9.05 10.95
C ALA A 187 -8.21 -8.41 9.74
N ALA A 188 -7.89 -9.19 8.71
CA ALA A 188 -7.26 -8.68 7.49
C ALA A 188 -8.17 -7.77 6.65
N LEU A 189 -9.49 -8.01 6.64
CA LEU A 189 -10.45 -7.10 6.00
C LEU A 189 -10.53 -5.79 6.78
N ARG A 190 -10.59 -5.87 8.11
CA ARG A 190 -10.65 -4.70 8.99
C ARG A 190 -9.42 -3.80 8.84
N ALA A 191 -8.22 -4.37 8.91
CA ALA A 191 -6.97 -3.60 8.73
C ALA A 191 -6.91 -2.90 7.36
N ARG A 192 -7.27 -3.60 6.28
CA ARG A 192 -7.30 -2.99 4.93
C ARG A 192 -8.36 -1.88 4.81
N THR A 193 -9.52 -2.09 5.41
CA THR A 193 -10.60 -1.07 5.42
C THR A 193 -10.15 0.17 6.19
N TRP A 194 -9.44 -0.02 7.30
CA TRP A 194 -8.82 1.06 8.06
C TRP A 194 -7.79 1.86 7.23
N GLU A 195 -6.89 1.18 6.52
CA GLU A 195 -5.91 1.85 5.64
C GLU A 195 -6.60 2.66 4.52
N LEU A 196 -7.72 2.16 3.96
CA LEU A 196 -8.51 2.91 2.99
C LEU A 196 -9.14 4.17 3.59
N LEU A 197 -9.71 4.08 4.79
CA LEU A 197 -10.24 5.24 5.53
C LEU A 197 -9.18 6.31 5.71
N MET A 198 -7.95 5.91 6.05
CA MET A 198 -6.82 6.82 6.24
C MET A 198 -6.37 7.47 4.92
N ARG A 199 -6.39 6.73 3.80
CA ARG A 199 -6.03 7.22 2.46
C ARG A 199 -7.04 8.21 1.87
N ILE A 200 -8.34 8.07 2.14
CA ILE A 200 -9.38 9.02 1.66
C ILE A 200 -9.22 10.41 2.30
N GLY A 201 -8.52 10.50 3.43
CA GLY A 201 -8.08 11.75 4.04
C GLY A 201 -9.11 12.43 4.94
N GLU A 202 -10.21 11.76 5.30
CA GLU A 202 -11.29 12.32 6.13
C GLU A 202 -11.01 12.11 7.63
N ARG A 203 -9.84 12.57 8.10
CA ARG A 203 -9.34 12.29 9.45
C ARG A 203 -10.25 12.76 10.57
N ASP A 204 -10.76 13.99 10.49
CA ASP A 204 -11.64 14.53 11.55
C ASP A 204 -12.93 13.72 11.65
N ARG A 205 -13.53 13.40 10.50
CA ARG A 205 -14.72 12.52 10.46
C ARG A 205 -14.42 11.13 11.02
N LEU A 206 -13.25 10.57 10.70
CA LEU A 206 -12.84 9.26 11.24
C LEU A 206 -12.65 9.30 12.76
N LYS A 207 -12.09 10.38 13.32
CA LYS A 207 -12.01 10.58 14.77
C LYS A 207 -13.40 10.59 15.40
N GLU A 208 -14.35 11.32 14.82
CA GLU A 208 -15.74 11.34 15.29
C GLU A 208 -16.37 9.94 15.27
N LEU A 209 -16.19 9.19 14.18
CA LEU A 209 -16.71 7.82 14.05
C LEU A 209 -16.11 6.88 15.10
N VAL A 210 -14.80 6.94 15.32
CA VAL A 210 -14.12 6.17 16.37
C VAL A 210 -14.65 6.53 17.75
N ILE A 211 -14.74 7.82 18.07
CA ILE A 211 -15.16 8.29 19.40
C ILE A 211 -16.61 7.90 19.68
N SER A 212 -17.50 8.06 18.69
CA SER A 212 -18.94 7.78 18.82
C SER A 212 -19.32 6.30 18.73
N SER A 213 -18.40 5.43 18.28
CA SER A 213 -18.68 4.02 18.08
C SER A 213 -18.92 3.24 19.38
N ALA A 214 -19.92 2.35 19.35
CA ALA A 214 -20.10 1.33 20.39
C ALA A 214 -19.14 0.17 20.13
N VAL A 215 -18.01 0.15 20.83
CA VAL A 215 -16.96 -0.87 20.65
C VAL A 215 -17.39 -2.19 21.28
N ARG A 216 -17.35 -3.27 20.50
CA ARG A 216 -17.65 -4.62 20.99
C ARG A 216 -16.57 -5.08 21.99
N PRO A 217 -16.92 -5.89 23.01
CA PRO A 217 -15.93 -6.37 23.98
C PRO A 217 -14.79 -7.18 23.37
N ASP A 218 -15.04 -7.89 22.26
CA ASP A 218 -14.08 -8.72 21.53
C ASP A 218 -13.28 -7.95 20.45
N ASP A 219 -13.55 -6.65 20.27
CA ASP A 219 -12.90 -5.80 19.27
C ASP A 219 -11.72 -5.04 19.87
N VAL A 220 -10.62 -5.75 20.10
CA VAL A 220 -9.39 -5.19 20.68
C VAL A 220 -8.81 -4.07 19.82
N MET A 221 -8.81 -4.24 18.49
CA MET A 221 -8.29 -3.23 17.55
C MET A 221 -8.99 -1.88 17.73
N LEU A 222 -10.32 -1.84 17.68
CA LEU A 222 -11.05 -0.58 17.79
C LEU A 222 -10.99 0.00 19.20
N LYS A 223 -10.96 -0.85 20.24
CA LYS A 223 -10.77 -0.42 21.62
C LYS A 223 -9.44 0.31 21.79
N ASP A 224 -8.36 -0.25 21.25
CA ASP A 224 -7.03 0.33 21.35
C ASP A 224 -6.92 1.66 20.58
N ILE A 225 -7.49 1.72 19.36
CA ILE A 225 -7.58 2.94 18.55
C ILE A 225 -8.38 4.01 19.29
N LYS A 226 -9.56 3.67 19.80
CA LYS A 226 -10.43 4.62 20.53
C LYS A 226 -9.69 5.20 21.72
N GLN A 227 -9.01 4.35 22.50
CA GLN A 227 -8.22 4.82 23.63
C GLN A 227 -7.04 5.71 23.18
N LEU A 228 -6.38 5.43 22.05
CA LEU A 228 -5.32 6.30 21.52
C LEU A 228 -5.85 7.68 21.11
N VAL A 229 -7.03 7.72 20.47
CA VAL A 229 -7.71 8.97 20.10
C VAL A 229 -8.15 9.73 21.34
N ASP A 230 -8.72 9.06 22.33
CA ASP A 230 -9.17 9.68 23.59
C ASP A 230 -7.97 10.20 24.42
N ASP A 231 -6.86 9.45 24.48
CA ASP A 231 -5.67 9.81 25.25
C ASP A 231 -4.86 10.93 24.57
N LEU A 232 -4.63 10.83 23.26
CA LEU A 232 -3.61 11.60 22.54
C LEU A 232 -4.11 12.27 21.25
N GLY A 233 -5.33 11.97 20.79
CA GLY A 233 -5.87 12.53 19.54
C GLY A 233 -5.24 12.00 18.25
N ILE A 234 -4.51 10.87 18.33
CA ILE A 234 -3.75 10.25 17.23
C ILE A 234 -4.56 9.10 16.61
N LEU A 235 -4.49 8.96 15.29
CA LEU A 235 -4.98 7.80 14.55
C LEU A 235 -3.79 7.02 13.97
N PRO A 236 -3.71 5.68 14.15
CA PRO A 236 -2.75 4.88 13.38
C PRO A 236 -3.15 4.89 11.91
N GLU A 237 -2.18 4.82 11.00
CA GLU A 237 -2.41 4.91 9.55
C GLU A 237 -2.28 3.56 8.84
N THR A 238 -1.21 2.82 9.14
CA THR A 238 -0.90 1.55 8.45
C THR A 238 -1.26 0.35 9.28
N ARG A 239 -1.31 -0.82 8.63
CA ARG A 239 -1.40 -2.11 9.33
C ARG A 239 -0.29 -2.28 10.38
N GLU A 240 0.92 -1.81 10.11
CA GLU A 240 2.02 -1.91 11.07
C GLU A 240 1.78 -1.01 12.28
N GLU A 241 1.26 0.22 12.11
CA GLU A 241 0.91 1.08 13.24
C GLU A 241 -0.26 0.50 14.08
N LEU A 242 -1.17 -0.26 13.47
CA LEU A 242 -2.18 -1.02 14.23
C LEU A 242 -1.55 -2.12 15.10
N ILE A 243 -0.55 -2.83 14.56
CA ILE A 243 0.19 -3.86 15.31
C ILE A 243 1.02 -3.21 16.42
N TRP A 244 1.72 -2.12 16.10
CA TRP A 244 2.46 -1.28 17.03
C TRP A 244 1.57 -0.87 18.20
N LEU A 245 0.41 -0.25 17.94
CA LEU A 245 -0.51 0.17 18.97
C LEU A 245 -0.97 -1.01 19.84
N GLY A 246 -1.37 -2.13 19.23
CA GLY A 246 -1.79 -3.32 19.98
C GLY A 246 -0.68 -3.87 20.87
N LYS A 247 0.58 -3.85 20.40
CA LYS A 247 1.75 -4.26 21.18
C LYS A 247 2.02 -3.30 22.34
N LEU A 248 1.97 -1.99 22.12
CA LEU A 248 2.09 -1.00 23.20
C LEU A 248 0.99 -1.15 24.24
N ARG A 249 -0.26 -1.42 23.83
CA ARG A 249 -1.37 -1.62 24.78
C ARG A 249 -1.20 -2.90 25.61
N GLN A 250 -0.47 -3.90 25.10
CA GLN A 250 -0.15 -5.12 25.83
C GLN A 250 1.06 -4.98 26.76
N SER A 251 2.10 -4.25 26.35
CA SER A 251 3.40 -4.24 27.05
C SER A 251 3.73 -2.94 27.79
N ALA A 252 3.19 -1.80 27.36
CA ALA A 252 3.55 -0.51 27.92
C ALA A 252 2.87 -0.30 29.28
N SER A 253 3.64 0.25 30.23
CA SER A 253 3.13 0.53 31.57
C SER A 253 2.15 1.72 31.56
N PRO A 254 1.27 1.85 32.58
CA PRO A 254 0.48 3.07 32.76
C PRO A 254 1.33 4.35 32.85
N ALA A 255 2.56 4.24 33.35
CA ALA A 255 3.50 5.36 33.41
C ALA A 255 3.96 5.81 32.02
N TYR A 256 4.14 4.89 31.06
CA TYR A 256 4.46 5.23 29.67
C TYR A 256 3.37 6.12 29.05
N TRP A 257 2.10 5.71 29.15
CA TRP A 257 0.98 6.49 28.60
C TRP A 257 0.81 7.85 29.28
N LYS A 258 1.04 7.91 30.60
CA LYS A 258 1.07 9.18 31.33
C LYS A 258 2.17 10.11 30.82
N MET A 259 3.39 9.61 30.64
CA MET A 259 4.51 10.39 30.09
C MET A 259 4.24 10.84 28.66
N ALA A 260 3.68 9.97 27.81
CA ALA A 260 3.28 10.34 26.45
C ALA A 260 2.27 11.51 26.47
N GLY A 261 1.24 11.43 27.31
CA GLY A 261 0.26 12.51 27.46
C GLY A 261 0.83 13.79 28.07
N GLU A 262 1.83 13.68 28.96
CA GLU A 262 2.57 14.84 29.49
C GLU A 262 3.42 15.51 28.41
N ALA A 263 4.19 14.74 27.65
CA ALA A 263 5.03 15.25 26.57
C ALA A 263 4.18 15.91 25.48
N LEU A 264 3.08 15.25 25.06
CA LEU A 264 2.20 15.79 24.04
C LEU A 264 1.43 17.02 24.50
N ARG A 265 1.26 17.27 25.81
CA ARG A 265 0.65 18.51 26.29
C ARG A 265 1.51 19.73 26.00
N GLU A 266 2.83 19.60 26.08
CA GLU A 266 3.79 20.68 25.81
C GLU A 266 3.92 21.03 24.32
N VAL A 267 3.57 20.11 23.42
CA VAL A 267 3.58 20.36 21.97
C VAL A 267 2.56 21.47 21.63
N PRO A 268 2.87 22.44 20.74
CA PRO A 268 1.91 23.48 20.36
C PRO A 268 0.70 22.87 19.65
N SER A 269 -0.50 23.41 19.90
CA SER A 269 -1.77 22.84 19.38
C SER A 269 -1.81 22.73 17.85
N GLU A 270 -1.23 23.71 17.15
CA GLU A 270 -1.09 23.72 15.69
C GLU A 270 -0.26 22.52 15.16
N GLN A 271 0.73 22.05 15.93
CA GLN A 271 1.59 20.94 15.54
C GLN A 271 0.97 19.58 15.88
N LYS A 272 -0.10 19.55 16.68
CA LYS A 272 -0.85 18.32 16.99
C LYS A 272 -1.84 17.93 15.88
N VAL A 273 -2.09 18.82 14.93
CA VAL A 273 -2.95 18.52 13.78
C VAL A 273 -2.26 17.44 12.95
N ASN A 274 -2.93 16.30 12.78
CA ASN A 274 -2.38 15.11 12.11
C ASN A 274 -1.09 14.58 12.76
N PHE A 275 -0.95 14.71 14.08
CA PHE A 275 0.19 14.14 14.79
C PHE A 275 0.24 12.63 14.60
N GLU A 276 1.43 12.14 14.26
CA GLU A 276 1.65 10.74 13.89
C GLU A 276 2.09 9.89 15.08
N LEU A 277 1.85 8.57 15.04
CA LEU A 277 2.23 7.66 16.11
C LEU A 277 3.75 7.69 16.38
N ARG A 278 4.57 7.80 15.33
CA ARG A 278 6.04 7.98 15.43
C ARG A 278 6.50 9.22 16.17
N GLY A 279 5.61 10.20 16.36
CA GLY A 279 5.91 11.41 17.10
C GLY A 279 5.88 11.23 18.61
N ILE A 280 5.21 10.19 19.13
CA ILE A 280 5.16 9.91 20.57
C ILE A 280 6.55 9.71 21.17
N PRO A 281 7.39 8.78 20.67
CA PRO A 281 8.74 8.61 21.21
C PRO A 281 9.62 9.86 21.02
N VAL A 282 9.41 10.64 19.95
CA VAL A 282 10.11 11.93 19.72
C VAL A 282 9.76 12.94 20.81
N ALA A 283 8.48 13.14 21.09
CA ALA A 283 8.02 14.08 22.10
C ALA A 283 8.51 13.67 23.50
N MET A 284 8.43 12.38 23.83
CA MET A 284 8.93 11.86 25.11
C MET A 284 10.45 12.01 25.26
N ALA A 285 11.22 11.74 24.19
CA ALA A 285 12.66 11.93 24.17
C ALA A 285 13.04 13.41 24.36
N ALA A 286 12.37 14.31 23.63
CA ALA A 286 12.56 15.75 23.79
C ALA A 286 12.21 16.21 25.22
N GLN A 287 11.09 15.76 25.79
CA GLN A 287 10.72 16.10 27.16
C GLN A 287 11.81 15.71 28.18
N ARG A 288 12.49 14.59 27.95
CA ARG A 288 13.49 14.05 28.87
C ARG A 288 14.87 14.68 28.69
N TYR A 289 15.28 14.94 27.45
CA TYR A 289 16.65 15.32 27.11
C TYR A 289 16.81 16.80 26.74
N ALA A 290 15.85 17.37 26.02
CA ALA A 290 15.88 18.75 25.55
C ALA A 290 14.47 19.37 25.56
N PRO A 291 13.90 19.65 26.75
CA PRO A 291 12.49 20.03 26.89
C PRO A 291 12.11 21.29 26.11
N ASP A 292 13.06 22.20 25.90
CA ASP A 292 12.84 23.45 25.16
C ASP A 292 12.49 23.21 23.69
N LEU A 293 12.88 22.07 23.11
CA LEU A 293 12.47 21.71 21.74
C LEU A 293 10.96 21.55 21.63
N LEU A 294 10.27 21.12 22.70
CA LEU A 294 8.83 20.91 22.67
C LEU A 294 8.04 22.21 22.51
N LYS A 295 8.62 23.34 22.92
CA LYS A 295 7.95 24.65 22.94
C LYS A 295 8.16 25.46 21.67
N LYS A 296 9.09 25.03 20.82
CA LYS A 296 9.45 25.73 19.58
C LYS A 296 8.42 25.46 18.49
N THR A 297 8.17 26.50 17.70
CA THR A 297 7.40 26.41 16.46
C THR A 297 8.17 25.62 15.39
N LYS A 298 7.46 25.18 14.34
CA LYS A 298 8.10 24.53 13.18
C LYS A 298 9.20 25.42 12.57
N ASP A 299 8.97 26.73 12.48
CA ASP A 299 9.92 27.66 11.86
C ASP A 299 11.18 27.87 12.71
N GLU A 300 11.04 28.03 14.03
CA GLU A 300 12.19 28.13 14.94
C GLU A 300 13.05 26.86 14.90
N LEU A 301 12.41 25.68 14.93
CA LEU A 301 13.13 24.40 14.83
C LEU A 301 13.85 24.24 13.49
N PHE A 302 13.25 24.74 12.41
CA PHE A 302 13.84 24.69 11.08
C PHE A 302 15.09 25.57 11.00
N ASP A 303 15.00 26.82 11.47
CA ASP A 303 16.10 27.77 11.44
C ASP A 303 17.25 27.31 12.34
N ASP A 304 16.95 26.80 13.55
CA ASP A 304 17.95 26.22 14.44
C ASP A 304 18.68 25.03 13.80
N LEU A 305 17.92 24.13 13.17
CA LEU A 305 18.47 22.96 12.51
C LEU A 305 19.36 23.34 11.34
N MET A 306 18.94 24.32 10.52
CA MET A 306 19.75 24.85 9.41
C MET A 306 21.09 25.40 9.89
N VAL A 307 21.12 26.15 11.00
CA VAL A 307 22.37 26.66 11.58
C VAL A 307 23.28 25.52 12.03
N ARG A 308 22.72 24.51 12.72
CA ARG A 308 23.51 23.35 13.19
C ARG A 308 24.07 22.53 12.04
N LEU A 309 23.29 22.30 10.99
CA LEU A 309 23.73 21.54 9.81
C LEU A 309 24.84 22.28 9.05
N ALA A 310 24.79 23.61 8.97
CA ALA A 310 25.84 24.41 8.32
C ALA A 310 27.20 24.32 9.02
N LEU A 311 27.25 23.90 10.29
CA LEU A 311 28.48 23.68 11.05
C LEU A 311 29.06 22.28 10.87
N ARG A 312 28.35 21.36 10.21
CA ARG A 312 28.80 19.97 10.00
C ARG A 312 29.46 19.82 8.64
N ASP A 313 30.41 18.89 8.54
CA ASP A 313 30.99 18.52 7.27
C ASP A 313 29.98 17.67 6.49
N SER A 314 29.27 18.32 5.56
CA SER A 314 28.39 17.70 4.58
C SER A 314 29.15 17.57 3.26
N GLY A 315 29.82 16.43 3.06
CA GLY A 315 30.21 16.01 1.72
C GLY A 315 28.95 15.88 0.84
N LYS A 316 29.05 16.04 -0.49
CA LYS A 316 27.91 15.76 -1.38
C LYS A 316 27.68 14.24 -1.44
N HIS A 317 26.91 13.74 -0.49
CA HIS A 317 26.48 12.35 -0.38
C HIS A 317 24.99 12.32 -0.68
N SER A 318 24.59 11.64 -1.75
CA SER A 318 23.23 11.75 -2.28
C SER A 318 22.47 10.46 -2.12
N ALA A 319 21.26 10.58 -1.55
CA ALA A 319 20.32 9.47 -1.44
C ALA A 319 19.82 9.02 -2.83
N ASP A 320 19.44 7.74 -2.93
CA ASP A 320 18.86 7.20 -4.16
C ASP A 320 17.34 7.36 -4.18
N PHE A 321 16.87 8.35 -4.94
CA PHE A 321 15.44 8.61 -5.16
C PHE A 321 14.84 7.84 -6.35
N THR A 322 15.53 6.86 -6.92
CA THR A 322 15.06 6.06 -8.07
C THR A 322 13.69 5.44 -7.81
N GLY A 323 12.69 5.70 -8.65
CA GLY A 323 11.32 5.15 -8.46
C GLY A 323 10.33 6.13 -7.83
N TRP A 324 10.78 7.32 -7.43
CA TRP A 324 9.89 8.45 -7.16
C TRP A 324 9.71 9.32 -8.41
N ASP A 325 8.48 9.40 -8.92
CA ASP A 325 8.13 10.16 -10.13
C ASP A 325 8.11 11.68 -9.88
N THR A 326 9.28 12.30 -9.78
CA THR A 326 9.36 13.73 -9.37
C THR A 326 10.41 14.59 -10.09
N GLY A 327 11.19 14.04 -11.03
CA GLY A 327 12.29 14.77 -11.66
C GLY A 327 13.38 15.21 -10.65
N SER A 328 14.27 16.12 -11.05
CA SER A 328 15.44 16.61 -10.28
C SER A 328 15.12 17.47 -9.05
N LYS A 329 13.92 17.38 -8.47
CA LYS A 329 13.43 18.29 -7.42
C LYS A 329 13.62 17.80 -5.98
N ARG A 330 14.07 16.56 -5.77
CA ARG A 330 14.32 16.03 -4.43
C ARG A 330 15.81 16.04 -4.11
N SER A 331 16.14 16.41 -2.88
CA SER A 331 17.50 16.51 -2.37
C SER A 331 17.47 16.30 -0.87
N GLU A 332 18.46 15.60 -0.32
CA GLU A 332 18.70 15.43 1.12
C GLU A 332 18.91 16.76 1.90
N ARG A 333 19.00 17.90 1.19
CA ARG A 333 19.21 19.21 1.78
C ARG A 333 17.92 19.76 2.39
N LEU A 334 17.94 19.97 3.70
CA LEU A 334 16.83 20.56 4.46
C LEU A 334 16.26 21.84 3.82
N GLY A 335 17.13 22.73 3.33
CA GLY A 335 16.71 23.99 2.68
C GLY A 335 15.76 23.81 1.48
N THR A 336 15.82 22.67 0.80
CA THR A 336 14.94 22.35 -0.33
C THR A 336 13.65 21.63 0.09
N GLN A 337 13.55 21.20 1.35
CA GLN A 337 12.47 20.35 1.87
C GLN A 337 11.53 21.07 2.85
N ARG A 338 11.59 22.41 2.97
CA ARG A 338 10.80 23.18 3.97
C ARG A 338 9.28 22.90 3.92
N ALA A 339 8.75 22.64 2.73
CA ALA A 339 7.34 22.29 2.53
C ALA A 339 6.98 20.86 3.00
N GLU A 340 7.94 19.95 2.96
CA GLU A 340 7.74 18.51 3.22
C GLU A 340 8.03 18.12 4.68
N VAL A 341 8.96 18.83 5.35
CA VAL A 341 9.26 18.58 6.77
C VAL A 341 8.09 18.98 7.67
N ASN A 342 7.82 18.18 8.68
CA ASN A 342 6.91 18.56 9.76
C ASN A 342 7.65 18.79 11.08
N TRP A 343 6.94 19.24 12.10
CA TRP A 343 7.51 19.55 13.41
C TRP A 343 8.22 18.34 14.04
N THR A 344 7.62 17.15 13.94
CA THR A 344 8.19 15.90 14.46
C THR A 344 9.52 15.58 13.79
N ASP A 345 9.62 15.76 12.48
CA ASP A 345 10.87 15.57 11.72
C ASP A 345 11.98 16.48 12.26
N LEU A 346 11.67 17.76 12.49
CA LEU A 346 12.67 18.74 12.94
C LEU A 346 13.13 18.52 14.39
N VAL A 347 12.22 18.13 15.29
CA VAL A 347 12.59 17.75 16.66
C VAL A 347 13.45 16.49 16.64
N ALA A 348 13.04 15.47 15.87
CA ALA A 348 13.80 14.24 15.73
C ALA A 348 15.21 14.52 15.18
N SER A 349 15.37 15.30 14.10
CA SER A 349 16.68 15.66 13.56
C SER A 349 17.53 16.46 14.55
N ASN A 350 16.95 17.38 15.33
CA ASN A 350 17.67 18.09 16.39
C ASN A 350 18.17 17.15 17.49
N LEU A 351 17.35 16.19 17.90
CA LEU A 351 17.73 15.14 18.85
C LEU A 351 18.83 14.22 18.27
N ALA A 352 18.73 13.84 17.00
CA ALA A 352 19.73 13.05 16.30
C ALA A 352 21.08 13.76 16.29
N LEU A 353 21.13 15.05 15.95
CA LEU A 353 22.39 15.80 15.99
C LEU A 353 23.01 15.81 17.40
N SER A 354 22.21 15.99 18.45
CA SER A 354 22.72 15.93 19.83
C SER A 354 23.19 14.54 20.25
N MET A 355 22.57 13.49 19.71
CA MET A 355 23.02 12.11 19.88
C MET A 355 24.38 11.89 19.20
N LEU A 356 24.58 12.40 17.98
CA LEU A 356 25.83 12.26 17.24
C LEU A 356 27.00 13.00 17.91
N ASP A 357 26.71 14.03 18.71
CA ASP A 357 27.71 14.76 19.48
C ASP A 357 28.14 14.00 20.78
N ASP A 358 27.46 12.90 21.15
CA ASP A 358 27.85 12.04 22.28
C ASP A 358 28.97 11.07 21.87
N PRO A 359 30.18 11.15 22.48
CA PRO A 359 31.29 10.28 22.12
C PRO A 359 31.02 8.78 22.34
N LYS A 360 30.16 8.43 23.31
CA LYS A 360 29.80 7.02 23.57
C LYS A 360 28.92 6.47 22.46
N VAL A 361 27.99 7.29 21.95
CA VAL A 361 27.15 6.90 20.82
C VAL A 361 28.01 6.74 19.57
N SER A 362 28.86 7.72 19.29
CA SER A 362 29.80 7.65 18.17
C SER A 362 30.68 6.40 18.22
N ALA A 363 31.32 6.13 19.36
CA ALA A 363 32.13 4.93 19.56
C ALA A 363 31.33 3.63 19.32
N ARG A 364 30.09 3.58 19.79
CA ARG A 364 29.22 2.41 19.62
C ARG A 364 28.77 2.22 18.16
N ILE A 365 28.48 3.29 17.43
CA ILE A 365 28.13 3.22 16.00
C ILE A 365 29.32 2.70 15.19
N PHE A 366 30.54 3.21 15.44
CA PHE A 366 31.74 2.70 14.78
C PHE A 366 32.02 1.23 15.10
N ASP A 367 31.84 0.79 16.37
CA ASP A 367 31.97 -0.63 16.73
C ASP A 367 30.97 -1.52 15.99
N ILE A 368 29.71 -1.09 15.86
CA ILE A 368 28.70 -1.82 15.09
C ILE A 368 29.09 -1.86 13.61
N GLY A 369 29.48 -0.73 13.03
CA GLY A 369 29.90 -0.63 11.64
C GLY A 369 31.13 -1.48 11.31
N ASP A 370 32.15 -1.48 12.16
CA ASP A 370 33.36 -2.28 11.94
C ASP A 370 33.04 -3.80 11.95
N ARG A 371 32.06 -4.23 12.75
CA ARG A 371 31.59 -5.62 12.77
C ARG A 371 30.71 -5.96 11.57
N ASP A 372 29.85 -5.03 11.16
CA ASP A 372 29.04 -5.15 9.95
C ASP A 372 29.93 -5.30 8.71
N HIS A 373 30.94 -4.45 8.58
CA HIS A 373 31.93 -4.52 7.48
C HIS A 373 32.65 -5.88 7.42
N GLN A 374 32.87 -6.53 8.57
CA GLN A 374 33.48 -7.87 8.63
C GLN A 374 32.49 -8.99 8.28
N ASP A 375 31.19 -8.75 8.42
CA ASP A 375 30.13 -9.74 8.22
C ASP A 375 29.37 -9.53 6.90
N ARG A 376 29.93 -10.04 5.81
CA ARG A 376 29.37 -9.90 4.44
C ARG A 376 28.07 -10.68 4.17
N ARG A 377 27.34 -11.10 5.21
CA ARG A 377 26.14 -11.94 5.09
C ARG A 377 24.85 -11.15 5.25
N THR A 378 24.91 -9.97 5.86
CA THR A 378 23.76 -9.14 6.21
C THR A 378 24.22 -7.78 6.71
N GLU A 379 23.40 -6.75 6.49
CA GLU A 379 23.57 -5.45 7.14
C GLU A 379 23.18 -5.54 8.62
N TYR A 380 23.87 -4.77 9.46
CA TYR A 380 23.58 -4.64 10.88
C TYR A 380 22.69 -3.43 11.12
N GLY A 381 21.89 -3.50 12.18
CA GLY A 381 20.97 -2.43 12.54
C GLY A 381 20.47 -2.57 13.96
N GLY A 382 19.52 -1.72 14.31
CA GLY A 382 19.02 -1.67 15.67
C GLY A 382 18.11 -0.48 15.92
N VAL A 383 18.01 -0.12 17.19
CA VAL A 383 17.23 1.02 17.65
C VAL A 383 18.07 1.98 18.49
N VAL A 384 17.71 3.25 18.44
CA VAL A 384 18.23 4.28 19.35
C VAL A 384 17.09 4.77 20.23
N ARG A 385 17.35 4.89 21.52
CA ARG A 385 16.40 5.45 22.50
C ARG A 385 17.10 6.27 23.57
N ILE A 386 16.29 6.93 24.40
CA ILE A 386 16.74 7.60 25.62
C ILE A 386 16.20 6.80 26.80
N ASN A 387 17.09 6.25 27.62
CA ASN A 387 16.70 5.47 28.79
C ASN A 387 16.07 6.36 29.88
N ASP A 388 15.59 5.76 30.97
CA ASP A 388 14.92 6.50 32.05
C ASP A 388 15.84 7.47 32.82
N ALA A 389 17.16 7.32 32.70
CA ALA A 389 18.14 8.25 33.24
C ALA A 389 18.45 9.43 32.28
N GLY A 390 17.77 9.51 31.12
CA GLY A 390 18.02 10.57 30.14
C GLY A 390 19.27 10.34 29.28
N GLN A 391 19.82 9.13 29.26
CA GLN A 391 21.03 8.80 28.52
C GLN A 391 20.70 8.11 27.19
N TRP A 392 21.51 8.39 26.17
CA TRP A 392 21.45 7.72 24.89
C TRP A 392 21.79 6.23 25.01
N GLU A 393 21.01 5.39 24.34
CA GLU A 393 21.23 3.96 24.25
C GLU A 393 21.09 3.51 22.79
N VAL A 394 22.17 2.92 22.26
CA VAL A 394 22.19 2.29 20.92
C VAL A 394 22.13 0.78 21.10
N VAL A 395 20.98 0.21 20.78
CA VAL A 395 20.72 -1.23 20.92
C VAL A 395 20.80 -1.88 19.54
N GLU A 396 21.85 -2.65 19.32
CA GLU A 396 22.00 -3.48 18.13
C GLU A 396 21.03 -4.66 18.19
N VAL A 397 20.30 -4.90 17.10
CA VAL A 397 19.40 -6.04 16.95
C VAL A 397 19.88 -6.86 15.76
N ARG A 398 20.32 -8.09 16.03
CA ARG A 398 20.90 -8.94 14.99
C ARG A 398 19.81 -9.43 14.02
N PRO A 399 20.02 -9.30 12.71
CA PRO A 399 19.11 -9.84 11.70
C PRO A 399 19.03 -11.37 11.78
N ARG A 400 17.86 -11.94 11.48
CA ARG A 400 17.59 -13.39 11.57
C ARG A 400 17.89 -14.15 10.28
N VAL A 401 17.86 -13.48 9.13
CA VAL A 401 18.06 -14.09 7.81
C VAL A 401 19.40 -13.60 7.26
N THR A 402 20.29 -14.54 6.95
CA THR A 402 21.59 -14.28 6.33
C THR A 402 21.54 -14.78 4.89
N GLY A 403 21.67 -13.88 3.91
CA GLY A 403 21.51 -14.26 2.50
C GLY A 403 21.89 -13.19 1.48
N SER A 404 22.08 -11.92 1.90
CA SER A 404 22.53 -10.84 1.02
C SER A 404 23.05 -9.65 1.84
N ASP A 405 24.15 -9.04 1.40
CA ASP A 405 24.86 -7.90 2.03
C ASP A 405 24.33 -6.52 1.57
N ILE A 406 23.19 -6.50 0.88
CA ILE A 406 22.60 -5.30 0.26
C ILE A 406 21.17 -5.02 0.77
N ARG A 407 20.77 -5.72 1.84
CA ARG A 407 19.41 -5.61 2.38
C ARG A 407 19.37 -5.98 3.85
N PHE A 408 18.96 -5.02 4.68
CA PHE A 408 18.55 -5.29 6.05
C PHE A 408 17.15 -5.94 6.11
N GLU A 409 17.06 -7.17 6.63
CA GLU A 409 15.79 -7.82 6.96
C GLU A 409 15.48 -7.70 8.46
N ALA A 410 14.67 -6.70 8.81
CA ALA A 410 14.28 -6.38 10.17
C ALA A 410 13.63 -7.60 10.89
N PRO A 411 14.23 -8.12 11.97
CA PRO A 411 13.63 -9.19 12.76
C PRO A 411 12.45 -8.67 13.59
N GLN A 412 11.52 -9.56 13.98
CA GLN A 412 10.39 -9.19 14.85
C GLN A 412 10.84 -8.49 16.15
N GLU A 413 12.01 -8.87 16.68
CA GLU A 413 12.61 -8.24 17.85
C GLU A 413 12.91 -6.74 17.63
N LEU A 414 13.32 -6.35 16.41
CA LEU A 414 13.54 -4.94 16.08
C LEU A 414 12.23 -4.17 16.17
N PHE A 415 11.13 -4.75 15.68
CA PHE A 415 9.82 -4.13 15.77
C PHE A 415 9.36 -3.99 17.22
N ASP A 416 9.46 -5.07 18.00
CA ASP A 416 9.05 -5.05 19.41
C ASP A 416 9.84 -4.02 20.24
N GLN A 417 11.14 -3.84 19.98
CA GLN A 417 11.95 -2.79 20.60
C GLN A 417 11.71 -1.40 19.99
N GLY A 418 11.47 -1.35 18.68
CA GLY A 418 11.29 -0.16 17.87
C GLY A 418 10.06 0.66 18.23
N TYR A 419 8.99 -0.02 18.65
CA TYR A 419 7.73 0.60 19.07
C TYR A 419 7.82 1.60 20.23
N THR A 420 8.92 1.61 20.99
CA THR A 420 9.18 2.62 22.04
C THR A 420 10.45 3.43 21.80
N SER A 421 11.13 3.17 20.69
CA SER A 421 12.42 3.76 20.38
C SER A 421 12.27 5.03 19.55
N LEU A 422 13.29 5.90 19.61
CA LEU A 422 13.31 7.16 18.89
C LEU A 422 13.61 6.96 17.41
N PHE A 423 14.62 6.13 17.12
CA PHE A 423 15.04 5.80 15.76
C PHE A 423 15.18 4.30 15.56
N HIS A 424 14.83 3.85 14.37
CA HIS A 424 15.35 2.62 13.80
C HIS A 424 16.61 2.99 13.03
N PHE A 425 17.63 2.13 13.01
CA PHE A 425 18.80 2.39 12.20
C PHE A 425 19.37 1.14 11.56
N HIS A 426 20.12 1.35 10.48
CA HIS A 426 20.94 0.33 9.84
C HIS A 426 22.25 0.92 9.31
N MET A 427 23.20 0.05 9.00
CA MET A 427 24.52 0.38 8.50
C MET A 427 24.64 0.08 7.00
N HIS A 428 25.26 0.98 6.25
CA HIS A 428 25.83 0.70 4.92
C HIS A 428 27.35 0.55 5.07
N ALA A 429 27.81 -0.62 5.52
CA ALA A 429 29.22 -0.89 5.81
C ALA A 429 29.92 -1.87 4.84
N GLN A 430 29.34 -2.10 3.66
CA GLN A 430 29.92 -3.00 2.65
C GLN A 430 31.37 -2.62 2.30
N GLU A 431 31.66 -1.32 2.23
CA GLU A 431 32.99 -0.77 2.05
C GLU A 431 33.18 0.46 2.93
N PHE A 432 34.44 0.79 3.26
CA PHE A 432 34.73 2.03 3.98
C PHE A 432 34.55 3.29 3.11
N GLU A 433 34.54 3.14 1.79
CA GLU A 433 34.43 4.24 0.81
C GLU A 433 33.08 4.21 0.08
N ASN A 434 31.97 4.11 0.84
CA ASN A 434 30.61 4.02 0.30
C ASN A 434 29.98 5.38 -0.07
N GLY A 435 30.78 6.42 -0.35
CA GLY A 435 30.29 7.79 -0.55
C GLY A 435 29.27 7.97 -1.69
N THR A 436 29.26 7.07 -2.68
CA THR A 436 28.30 7.03 -3.80
C THR A 436 26.93 6.45 -3.40
N TYR A 437 26.88 5.71 -2.29
CA TYR A 437 25.69 5.05 -1.74
C TYR A 437 25.37 5.57 -0.32
N ALA A 438 25.79 6.79 -0.04
CA ALA A 438 25.57 7.45 1.24
C ALA A 438 24.19 8.11 1.23
N GLY A 439 23.26 7.47 1.94
CA GLY A 439 21.85 7.81 2.01
C GLY A 439 20.93 6.59 1.79
N PRO A 440 19.63 6.71 2.11
CA PRO A 440 18.69 5.61 1.99
C PRO A 440 18.46 5.21 0.51
N HIS A 441 18.24 3.92 0.29
CA HIS A 441 17.87 3.35 -1.00
C HIS A 441 16.40 2.90 -1.02
N MET A 442 15.93 2.35 -2.15
CA MET A 442 14.51 2.00 -2.32
C MET A 442 13.97 0.94 -1.34
N GLY A 443 14.84 0.06 -0.84
CA GLY A 443 14.49 -0.88 0.22
C GLY A 443 14.16 -0.16 1.53
N ASP A 444 14.96 0.84 1.88
CA ASP A 444 14.81 1.66 3.07
C ASP A 444 13.52 2.48 3.03
N PHE A 445 13.22 3.11 1.90
CA PHE A 445 11.95 3.81 1.73
C PHE A 445 10.77 2.84 1.80
N GLY A 446 10.90 1.63 1.23
CA GLY A 446 9.89 0.58 1.36
C GLY A 446 9.63 0.20 2.82
N TYR A 447 10.70 0.06 3.61
CA TYR A 447 10.64 -0.18 5.04
C TYR A 447 9.96 0.98 5.77
N ALA A 448 10.46 2.21 5.62
CA ALA A 448 9.93 3.39 6.30
C ALA A 448 8.48 3.68 5.91
N ASN A 449 8.08 3.46 4.65
CA ASN A 449 6.68 3.58 4.21
C ASN A 449 5.74 2.59 4.91
N SER A 450 6.23 1.38 5.15
CA SER A 450 5.43 0.32 5.78
C SER A 450 5.32 0.52 7.29
N THR A 451 6.44 0.83 7.94
CA THR A 451 6.55 0.92 9.41
C THR A 451 6.21 2.29 9.96
N ARG A 452 6.38 3.33 9.14
CA ARG A 452 6.32 4.74 9.52
C ARG A 452 7.28 5.13 10.64
N ALA A 453 8.33 4.35 10.87
CA ALA A 453 9.35 4.67 11.83
C ALA A 453 10.14 5.94 11.42
N ASN A 454 10.73 6.59 12.42
CA ASN A 454 11.83 7.52 12.21
C ASN A 454 13.10 6.69 11.99
N CYS A 455 13.82 6.90 10.91
CA CYS A 455 14.97 6.09 10.56
C CYS A 455 16.25 6.91 10.45
N LEU A 456 17.37 6.27 10.77
CA LEU A 456 18.72 6.76 10.50
C LEU A 456 19.45 5.72 9.66
N VAL A 457 20.19 6.15 8.65
CA VAL A 457 21.17 5.30 7.97
C VAL A 457 22.56 5.85 8.22
N PHE A 458 23.48 4.95 8.53
CA PHE A 458 24.88 5.25 8.78
C PHE A 458 25.72 4.66 7.66
N THR A 459 26.43 5.48 6.90
CA THR A 459 27.25 5.02 5.78
C THR A 459 28.72 5.33 6.03
N PHE A 460 29.60 4.35 5.90
CA PHE A 460 31.03 4.64 5.91
C PHE A 460 31.42 5.41 4.65
N ILE A 461 32.02 6.59 4.84
CA ILE A 461 32.57 7.39 3.74
C ILE A 461 34.09 7.30 3.71
N ARG A 462 34.67 7.11 4.89
CA ARG A 462 36.05 6.68 5.13
C ARG A 462 36.07 5.78 6.36
N ARG A 463 37.18 5.09 6.59
CA ARG A 463 37.38 4.23 7.78
C ARG A 463 37.13 4.94 9.12
N ASP A 464 37.38 6.24 9.17
CA ASP A 464 37.27 7.10 10.34
C ASP A 464 36.09 8.07 10.27
N THR A 465 35.24 7.98 9.24
CA THR A 465 34.18 8.96 8.96
C THR A 465 32.91 8.28 8.46
N ILE A 466 31.79 8.50 9.17
CA ILE A 466 30.47 7.97 8.83
C ILE A 466 29.52 9.13 8.50
N ASN A 467 28.80 9.08 7.38
CA ASN A 467 27.67 9.97 7.10
C ASN A 467 26.42 9.47 7.79
N VAL A 468 25.53 10.38 8.17
CA VAL A 468 24.27 10.06 8.81
C VAL A 468 23.13 10.76 8.09
N ASP A 469 22.16 10.00 7.62
CA ASP A 469 20.94 10.54 7.01
C ASP A 469 19.72 10.16 7.83
N TYR A 470 18.90 11.15 8.16
CA TYR A 470 17.56 10.93 8.69
C TYR A 470 16.59 10.72 7.54
N TYR A 471 15.72 9.72 7.66
CA TYR A 471 14.64 9.51 6.72
C TYR A 471 13.41 8.94 7.41
N ARG A 472 12.24 9.09 6.77
CA ARG A 472 10.97 8.52 7.23
C ARG A 472 10.08 8.19 6.03
N HIS A 473 8.90 7.64 6.27
CA HIS A 473 7.90 7.35 5.23
C HIS A 473 7.70 8.53 4.28
N GLY A 474 7.39 8.27 3.02
CA GLY A 474 7.44 9.26 1.96
C GLY A 474 8.89 9.54 1.54
N PRO A 475 9.14 10.69 0.91
CA PRO A 475 10.40 10.94 0.22
C PRO A 475 11.34 11.88 0.95
N LEU A 476 11.20 11.98 2.27
CA LEU A 476 11.95 12.92 3.08
C LEU A 476 13.26 12.28 3.52
N VAL A 477 14.36 12.97 3.22
CA VAL A 477 15.71 12.64 3.69
C VAL A 477 16.38 13.92 4.15
N ILE A 478 16.97 13.94 5.34
CA ILE A 478 17.76 15.06 5.83
C ILE A 478 19.17 14.55 6.08
N ASP A 479 20.13 15.04 5.30
CA ASP A 479 21.55 14.82 5.55
C ASP A 479 21.93 15.52 6.87
N LEU A 480 22.36 14.73 7.85
CA LEU A 480 22.80 15.21 9.16
C LEU A 480 24.31 15.44 9.20
N GLY A 481 25.01 15.26 8.08
CA GLY A 481 26.45 15.37 7.94
C GLY A 481 27.20 14.17 8.50
N THR A 482 28.50 14.37 8.73
CA THR A 482 29.40 13.29 9.13
C THR A 482 29.73 13.27 10.63
N VAL A 483 30.16 12.10 11.11
CA VAL A 483 30.72 11.86 12.43
C VAL A 483 32.10 11.23 12.27
N HIS A 484 33.06 11.68 13.07
CA HIS A 484 34.42 11.15 13.07
C HIS A 484 34.64 10.18 14.22
N ARG A 485 35.55 9.23 14.00
CA ARG A 485 35.94 8.26 15.02
C ARG A 485 36.51 9.00 16.26
N PRO A 486 36.04 8.68 17.49
CA PRO A 486 36.49 9.34 18.73
C PRO A 486 37.97 9.17 19.06
#